data_AF-X0X605-F1
#
_entry.id   AF-X0X605-F1
#
_cell.length_a   1.000
_cell.length_b   1.000
_cell.length_c   1.000
_cell.angle_alpha   90.00
_cell.angle_beta   90.00
_cell.angle_gamma   90.00
#
_symmetry.space_group_name_H-M   'P 1'
#
loop_
_entity.id
_entity.type
_entity.pdbx_description
1 polymer ?
#
loop_
_entity_poly.entity_id
_entity_poly.type
_entity_poly.pdbx_seq_one_letter_code
_entity_poly.pdbx_strand_id
1 'polypeptide(L)'
;RNLPRPTVNQIRVETDALVSVLTANAPQTVVDPNSKAFTDKQAAQLGEIVLDAKNYTDKEEELREMLALWAVTTGNAFRKDYWDPDAAGGLGDTRTEVCAPFTITVNPQASSDDDIEWIMETQPKSFNEIRRVYDKPEGNGYTGLANTVKAEASYNEAIQRLLSIRSLGEFHSDWTYGYDDRVFKNYAILKEWFAKPTVKYPKGRYVVTANGVVLYTANESPSFDADKRLWHPYTHMRYLNVPANYWG
;
A
#
# COMPACT_ATOMS: atom_id res chain seq x y z
N ARG A 1 8.12 -44.98 -0.82
CA ARG A 1 9.04 -44.39 -1.83
C ARG A 1 8.26 -43.27 -2.51
N ASN A 2 8.49 -42.00 -2.13
CA ASN A 2 7.78 -40.87 -2.75
C ASN A 2 8.40 -40.59 -4.11
N LEU A 3 7.70 -40.93 -5.19
CA LEU A 3 8.09 -40.51 -6.53
C LEU A 3 7.87 -38.99 -6.63
N PRO A 4 8.87 -38.21 -7.06
CA PRO A 4 8.68 -36.78 -7.28
C PRO A 4 7.61 -36.57 -8.35
N ARG A 5 6.65 -35.68 -8.09
CA ARG A 5 5.64 -35.27 -9.07
C ARG A 5 6.14 -34.00 -9.76
N PRO A 6 6.48 -34.03 -11.05
CA PRO A 6 6.81 -32.80 -11.77
C PRO A 6 5.58 -31.88 -11.75
N THR A 7 5.79 -30.62 -11.37
CA THR A 7 4.74 -29.60 -11.40
C THR A 7 5.11 -28.62 -12.51
N VAL A 8 4.24 -28.46 -13.50
CA VAL A 8 4.38 -27.47 -14.58
C VAL A 8 3.38 -26.35 -14.31
N ASN A 9 3.86 -25.13 -14.10
CA ASN A 9 3.00 -23.97 -13.84
C ASN A 9 2.59 -23.32 -15.17
N GLN A 10 1.42 -23.68 -15.70
CA GLN A 10 0.89 -23.11 -16.94
C GLN A 10 0.36 -21.67 -16.75
N ILE A 11 -0.15 -21.36 -15.56
CA ILE A 11 -0.70 -20.04 -15.23
C ILE A 11 0.37 -18.95 -15.34
N ARG A 12 1.61 -19.28 -14.97
CA ARG A 12 2.73 -18.34 -15.01
C ARG A 12 3.00 -17.81 -16.42
N VAL A 13 2.97 -18.67 -17.44
CA VAL A 13 3.27 -18.26 -18.82
C VAL A 13 2.27 -17.22 -19.33
N GLU A 14 0.98 -17.43 -19.04
CA GLU A 14 -0.08 -16.50 -19.39
C GLU A 14 -0.01 -15.20 -18.58
N THR A 15 0.30 -15.32 -17.28
CA THR A 15 0.48 -14.16 -16.38
C THR A 15 1.64 -13.29 -16.85
N ASP A 16 2.80 -13.86 -17.13
CA ASP A 16 4.00 -13.14 -17.57
C ASP A 16 3.75 -12.43 -18.92
N ALA A 17 3.01 -13.07 -19.83
CA ALA A 17 2.61 -12.45 -21.10
C ALA A 17 1.68 -11.24 -20.89
N LEU A 18 0.68 -11.36 -20.02
CA LEU A 18 -0.24 -10.25 -19.71
C LEU A 18 0.46 -9.10 -18.98
N VAL A 19 1.32 -9.40 -18.01
CA VAL A 19 2.12 -8.39 -17.32
C VAL A 19 2.99 -7.65 -18.32
N SER A 20 3.70 -8.37 -19.20
CA SER A 20 4.51 -7.74 -20.24
C SER A 20 3.70 -6.81 -21.15
N VAL A 21 2.47 -7.19 -21.53
CA VAL A 21 1.59 -6.32 -22.32
C VAL A 21 1.17 -5.06 -21.54
N LEU A 22 0.83 -5.21 -20.26
CA LEU A 22 0.42 -4.09 -19.40
C LEU A 22 1.56 -3.12 -19.10
N THR A 23 2.81 -3.61 -19.06
CA THR A 23 3.98 -2.79 -18.73
C THR A 23 4.80 -2.34 -19.94
N ALA A 24 4.49 -2.83 -21.13
CA ALA A 24 5.20 -2.49 -22.37
C ALA A 24 5.25 -0.98 -22.66
N ASN A 25 4.19 -0.26 -22.28
CA ASN A 25 4.13 1.19 -22.42
C ASN A 25 4.22 1.84 -21.05
N ALA A 26 5.38 2.42 -20.74
CA ALA A 26 5.52 3.24 -19.55
C ALA A 26 4.63 4.49 -19.69
N PRO A 27 3.75 4.79 -18.71
CA PRO A 27 3.06 6.07 -18.69
C PRO A 27 4.09 7.19 -18.63
N GLN A 28 3.91 8.19 -19.49
CA GLN A 28 4.67 9.42 -19.43
C GLN A 28 3.94 10.41 -18.55
N THR A 29 4.68 11.05 -17.65
CA THR A 29 4.09 12.08 -16.77
C THR A 29 4.16 13.41 -17.50
N VAL A 30 3.02 14.07 -17.64
CA VAL A 30 2.92 15.40 -18.27
C VAL A 30 2.30 16.34 -17.26
N VAL A 31 2.87 17.54 -17.14
CA VAL A 31 2.36 18.58 -16.24
C VAL A 31 1.80 19.71 -17.07
N ASP A 32 0.50 19.92 -17.00
CA ASP A 32 -0.14 21.03 -17.70
C ASP A 32 0.06 22.34 -16.91
N PRO A 33 0.52 23.43 -17.56
CA PRO A 33 0.65 24.72 -16.90
C PRO A 33 -0.75 25.30 -16.60
N ASN A 34 -0.90 25.88 -15.41
CA ASN A 34 -2.17 26.49 -14.97
C ASN A 34 -2.63 27.64 -15.89
N SER A 35 -1.70 28.33 -16.55
CA SER A 35 -2.01 29.38 -17.52
C SER A 35 -1.00 29.45 -18.67
N LYS A 36 -1.24 30.36 -19.62
CA LYS A 36 -0.29 30.63 -20.72
C LYS A 36 0.89 31.52 -20.31
N ALA A 37 0.92 32.01 -19.07
CA ALA A 37 2.03 32.81 -18.57
C ALA A 37 3.35 32.05 -18.66
N PHE A 38 4.44 32.78 -18.93
CA PHE A 38 5.76 32.17 -19.10
C PHE A 38 6.24 31.44 -17.83
N THR A 39 5.96 32.01 -16.66
CA THR A 39 6.30 31.43 -15.35
C THR A 39 5.63 30.07 -15.14
N ASP A 40 4.35 29.95 -15.50
CA ASP A 40 3.58 28.72 -15.30
C ASP A 40 4.07 27.61 -16.23
N LYS A 41 4.45 27.97 -17.47
CA LYS A 41 5.08 27.02 -18.40
C LYS A 41 6.43 26.51 -17.89
N GLN A 42 7.26 27.38 -17.32
CA GLN A 42 8.53 26.97 -16.71
C GLN A 42 8.31 26.10 -15.48
N ALA A 43 7.31 26.42 -14.65
CA ALA A 43 6.95 25.62 -13.48
C ALA A 43 6.47 24.22 -13.89
N ALA A 44 5.65 24.12 -14.94
CA ALA A 44 5.21 22.85 -15.50
C ALA A 44 6.39 21.99 -16.00
N GLN A 45 7.30 22.58 -16.78
CA GLN A 45 8.51 21.88 -17.26
C GLN A 45 9.40 21.40 -16.10
N LEU A 46 9.57 22.24 -15.07
CA LEU A 46 10.31 21.83 -13.88
C LEU A 46 9.58 20.69 -13.14
N GLY A 47 8.25 20.74 -13.07
CA GLY A 47 7.42 19.69 -12.51
C GLY A 47 7.61 18.34 -13.21
N GLU A 48 7.67 18.32 -14.54
CA GLU A 48 7.95 17.12 -15.32
C GLU A 48 9.33 16.53 -14.97
N ILE A 49 10.37 17.37 -14.91
CA ILE A 49 11.73 16.94 -14.53
C ILE A 49 11.74 16.34 -13.12
N VAL A 50 11.03 16.96 -12.18
CA VAL A 50 10.93 16.47 -10.80
C VAL A 50 10.21 15.12 -10.75
N LEU A 51 9.10 14.96 -11.49
CA LEU A 51 8.35 13.71 -11.54
C LEU A 51 9.13 12.59 -12.24
N ASP A 52 9.89 12.88 -13.29
CA ASP A 52 10.77 11.90 -13.94
C ASP A 52 11.90 11.45 -13.01
N ALA A 53 12.53 12.39 -12.29
CA ALA A 53 13.53 12.06 -11.28
C ALA A 53 12.92 11.21 -10.14
N LYS A 54 11.67 11.49 -9.76
CA LYS A 54 10.94 10.72 -8.76
C LYS A 54 10.63 9.31 -9.24
N ASN A 55 10.14 9.17 -10.47
CA ASN A 55 9.85 7.88 -11.09
C ASN A 55 11.09 6.96 -11.08
N TYR A 56 12.26 7.52 -11.35
CA TYR A 56 13.52 6.79 -11.24
C TYR A 56 13.88 6.44 -9.78
N THR A 57 13.77 7.40 -8.86
CA THR A 57 14.16 7.22 -7.45
C THR A 57 13.29 6.21 -6.71
N ASP A 58 11.99 6.18 -7.02
CA ASP A 58 11.03 5.22 -6.44
C ASP A 58 10.99 3.90 -7.17
N LYS A 59 11.75 3.77 -8.27
CA LYS A 59 11.79 2.57 -9.11
C LYS A 59 10.39 2.19 -9.62
N GLU A 60 9.69 3.17 -10.16
CA GLU A 60 8.30 3.05 -10.62
C GLU A 60 8.09 1.93 -11.66
N GLU A 61 9.13 1.57 -12.41
CA GLU A 61 9.08 0.42 -13.31
C GLU A 61 8.86 -0.90 -12.55
N GLU A 62 9.65 -1.16 -11.50
CA GLU A 62 9.52 -2.34 -10.64
C GLU A 62 8.15 -2.35 -9.94
N LEU A 63 7.70 -1.18 -9.45
CA LEU A 63 6.39 -1.03 -8.80
C LEU A 63 5.24 -1.28 -9.79
N ARG A 64 5.36 -0.81 -11.04
CA ARG A 64 4.36 -1.01 -12.09
C ARG A 64 4.24 -2.49 -12.48
N GLU A 65 5.37 -3.19 -12.61
CA GLU A 65 5.37 -4.64 -12.84
C GLU A 65 4.69 -5.40 -11.70
N MET A 66 4.98 -5.03 -10.45
CA MET A 66 4.36 -5.62 -9.28
C MET A 66 2.85 -5.34 -9.20
N LEU A 67 2.44 -4.11 -9.51
CA LEU A 67 1.04 -3.71 -9.56
C LEU A 67 0.29 -4.49 -10.66
N ALA A 68 0.87 -4.60 -11.85
CA ALA A 68 0.31 -5.38 -12.96
C ALA A 68 0.21 -6.88 -12.61
N LEU A 69 1.23 -7.44 -11.95
CA LEU A 69 1.21 -8.82 -11.49
C LEU A 69 0.05 -9.07 -10.52
N TRP A 70 -0.13 -8.22 -9.51
CA TRP A 70 -1.26 -8.32 -8.58
C TRP A 70 -2.60 -8.19 -9.30
N ALA A 71 -2.72 -7.22 -10.20
CA ALA A 71 -3.96 -6.97 -10.94
C ALA A 71 -4.35 -8.18 -11.79
N VAL A 72 -3.41 -8.76 -12.55
CA VAL A 72 -3.66 -9.94 -13.41
C VAL A 72 -3.97 -11.18 -12.58
N THR A 73 -3.27 -11.41 -11.47
CA THR A 73 -3.40 -12.64 -10.69
C THR A 73 -4.59 -12.64 -9.73
N THR A 74 -5.00 -11.47 -9.23
CA THR A 74 -6.05 -11.35 -8.19
C THR A 74 -7.23 -10.47 -8.59
N GLY A 75 -7.21 -9.91 -9.80
CA GLY A 75 -8.22 -8.96 -10.27
C GLY A 75 -8.04 -7.53 -9.76
N ASN A 76 -7.24 -7.33 -8.71
CA ASN A 76 -7.09 -6.06 -8.01
C ASN A 76 -5.62 -5.78 -7.67
N ALA A 77 -5.25 -4.51 -7.58
CA ALA A 77 -3.96 -4.11 -7.05
C ALA A 77 -4.09 -2.73 -6.41
N PHE A 78 -3.33 -2.50 -5.34
CA PHE A 78 -3.36 -1.23 -4.63
C PHE A 78 -1.96 -0.63 -4.62
N ARG A 79 -1.89 0.68 -4.82
CA ARG A 79 -0.71 1.50 -4.62
C ARG A 79 -1.00 2.45 -3.47
N LYS A 80 -0.03 2.72 -2.60
CA LYS A 80 -0.12 3.68 -1.52
C LYS A 80 0.99 4.71 -1.66
N ASP A 81 0.62 5.98 -1.69
CA ASP A 81 1.55 7.09 -1.67
C ASP A 81 1.50 7.77 -0.30
N TYR A 82 2.65 7.87 0.39
CA TYR A 82 2.72 8.43 1.73
C TYR A 82 3.99 9.26 1.93
N TRP A 83 4.00 10.10 2.96
CA TRP A 83 5.19 10.84 3.36
C TRP A 83 6.00 10.02 4.36
N ASP A 84 7.26 9.72 4.02
CA ASP A 84 8.23 9.11 4.93
C ASP A 84 9.13 10.21 5.51
N PRO A 85 8.99 10.58 6.80
CA PRO A 85 9.80 11.62 7.42
C PRO A 85 11.28 11.22 7.61
N ASP A 86 11.60 9.93 7.60
CA ASP A 86 12.96 9.43 7.83
C ASP A 86 13.76 9.33 6.51
N ALA A 87 13.10 9.45 5.36
CA ALA A 87 13.73 9.43 4.05
C ALA A 87 14.67 10.64 3.84
N ALA A 88 15.55 10.54 2.83
CA ALA A 88 16.51 11.58 2.45
C ALA A 88 17.34 12.14 3.63
N GLY A 89 17.70 11.28 4.59
CA GLY A 89 18.48 11.69 5.77
C GLY A 89 17.68 12.51 6.79
N GLY A 90 16.37 12.28 6.89
CA GLY A 90 15.47 12.97 7.82
C GLY A 90 14.88 14.28 7.29
N LEU A 91 15.11 14.61 6.02
CA LEU A 91 14.38 15.70 5.33
C LEU A 91 12.97 15.26 4.92
N GLY A 92 12.76 13.96 4.87
CA GLY A 92 11.57 13.30 4.39
C GLY A 92 11.44 13.30 2.87
N ASP A 93 10.67 12.35 2.37
CA ASP A 93 10.36 12.19 0.95
C ASP A 93 8.98 11.54 0.80
N THR A 94 8.32 11.76 -0.33
CA THR A 94 7.17 10.94 -0.69
C THR A 94 7.66 9.53 -1.02
N ARG A 95 6.90 8.51 -0.68
CA ARG A 95 7.20 7.12 -0.97
C ARG A 95 5.97 6.46 -1.54
N THR A 96 6.21 5.57 -2.49
CA THR A 96 5.20 4.71 -3.08
C THR A 96 5.48 3.28 -2.70
N GLU A 97 4.41 2.57 -2.32
CA GLU A 97 4.45 1.12 -2.16
C GLU A 97 3.27 0.45 -2.86
N VAL A 98 3.48 -0.77 -3.35
CA VAL A 98 2.40 -1.64 -3.84
C VAL A 98 1.92 -2.49 -2.66
N CYS A 99 0.63 -2.38 -2.37
CA CYS A 99 -0.06 -3.12 -1.33
C CYS A 99 -0.69 -4.37 -1.93
N ALA A 100 -0.49 -5.51 -1.26
CA ALA A 100 -1.20 -6.73 -1.64
C ALA A 100 -2.71 -6.55 -1.38
N PRO A 101 -3.61 -6.89 -2.31
CA PRO A 101 -5.05 -6.70 -2.12
C PRO A 101 -5.59 -7.34 -0.84
N PHE A 102 -4.97 -8.44 -0.41
CA PHE A 102 -5.36 -9.16 0.78
C PHE A 102 -4.98 -8.49 2.12
N THR A 103 -4.13 -7.46 2.11
CA THR A 103 -3.89 -6.62 3.30
C THR A 103 -4.90 -5.49 3.39
N ILE A 104 -5.66 -5.23 2.33
CA ILE A 104 -6.66 -4.18 2.25
C ILE A 104 -8.02 -4.75 2.65
N THR A 105 -8.75 -4.01 3.48
CA THR A 105 -10.15 -4.27 3.81
C THR A 105 -10.91 -2.98 3.57
N VAL A 106 -12.02 -3.08 2.85
CA VAL A 106 -12.93 -1.95 2.61
C VAL A 106 -14.28 -2.22 3.28
N ASN A 107 -15.08 -1.17 3.39
CA ASN A 107 -16.52 -1.28 3.65
C ASN A 107 -17.13 -2.46 2.82
N PRO A 108 -17.77 -3.47 3.44
CA PRO A 108 -18.31 -4.63 2.73
C PRO A 108 -19.51 -4.35 1.79
N GLN A 109 -20.14 -3.19 1.92
CA GLN A 109 -21.24 -2.72 1.09
C GLN A 109 -20.78 -1.87 -0.11
N ALA A 110 -19.50 -1.52 -0.19
CA ALA A 110 -18.95 -0.77 -1.30
C ALA A 110 -19.02 -1.62 -2.57
N SER A 111 -19.35 -0.97 -3.68
CA SER A 111 -19.35 -1.60 -5.02
C SER A 111 -18.33 -0.96 -5.96
N SER A 112 -17.98 0.29 -5.68
CA SER A 112 -17.01 1.10 -6.39
C SER A 112 -16.11 1.82 -5.39
N ASP A 113 -15.03 2.44 -5.88
CA ASP A 113 -14.12 3.22 -5.03
C ASP A 113 -14.80 4.48 -4.47
N ASP A 114 -15.77 5.03 -5.19
CA ASP A 114 -16.57 6.18 -4.76
C ASP A 114 -17.51 5.85 -3.59
N ASP A 115 -17.95 4.60 -3.48
CA ASP A 115 -18.86 4.12 -2.44
C ASP A 115 -18.15 3.76 -1.14
N ILE A 116 -16.82 3.70 -1.13
CA ILE A 116 -16.06 3.32 0.06
C ILE A 116 -16.28 4.38 1.15
N GLU A 117 -16.77 3.96 2.31
CA GLU A 117 -16.85 4.83 3.50
C GLU A 117 -15.60 4.76 4.37
N TRP A 118 -14.90 3.63 4.33
CA TRP A 118 -13.64 3.42 5.03
C TRP A 118 -12.80 2.36 4.33
N ILE A 119 -11.48 2.52 4.44
CA ILE A 119 -10.47 1.58 3.96
C ILE A 119 -9.47 1.35 5.08
N MET A 120 -9.03 0.12 5.22
CA MET A 120 -8.07 -0.31 6.23
C MET A 120 -6.98 -1.15 5.60
N GLU A 121 -5.74 -0.85 5.91
CA GLU A 121 -4.60 -1.70 5.59
C GLU A 121 -4.09 -2.41 6.84
N THR A 122 -3.75 -3.68 6.68
CA THR A 122 -3.28 -4.56 7.74
C THR A 122 -1.86 -5.04 7.42
N GLN A 123 -0.87 -4.62 8.21
CA GLN A 123 0.53 -4.99 8.00
C GLN A 123 1.14 -5.62 9.26
N PRO A 124 1.87 -6.74 9.14
CA PRO A 124 2.69 -7.24 10.24
C PRO A 124 3.91 -6.33 10.44
N LYS A 125 4.09 -5.83 11.66
CA LYS A 125 5.18 -4.92 12.01
C LYS A 125 5.89 -5.39 13.27
N SER A 126 7.21 -5.26 13.29
CA SER A 126 8.00 -5.60 14.47
C SER A 126 7.70 -4.61 15.60
N PHE A 127 7.82 -5.02 16.86
CA PHE A 127 7.65 -4.09 17.98
C PHE A 127 8.64 -2.92 17.93
N ASN A 128 9.86 -3.15 17.44
CA ASN A 128 10.86 -2.09 17.31
C ASN A 128 10.40 -1.03 16.31
N GLU A 129 9.82 -1.45 15.19
CA GLU A 129 9.28 -0.52 14.18
C GLU A 129 8.07 0.24 14.72
N ILE A 130 7.13 -0.45 15.38
CA ILE A 130 5.98 0.19 16.01
C ILE A 130 6.43 1.23 17.05
N ARG A 131 7.39 0.88 17.92
CA ARG A 131 7.91 1.81 18.93
C ARG A 131 8.68 2.96 18.29
N ARG A 132 9.53 2.70 17.30
CA ARG A 132 10.26 3.76 16.58
C ARG A 132 9.31 4.84 16.04
N VAL A 133 8.17 4.43 15.50
CA VAL A 133 7.22 5.35 14.86
C VAL A 133 6.22 5.95 15.85
N TYR A 134 5.71 5.17 16.79
CA TYR A 134 4.55 5.53 17.63
C TYR A 134 4.86 5.71 19.13
N ASP A 135 6.07 5.40 19.61
CA ASP A 135 6.47 5.64 21.00
C ASP A 135 6.85 7.11 21.21
N LYS A 136 5.83 7.97 21.08
CA LYS A 136 5.92 9.41 21.31
C LYS A 136 5.03 9.79 22.48
N PRO A 137 5.35 10.87 23.21
CA PRO A 137 4.47 11.39 24.26
C PRO A 137 3.05 11.65 23.74
N GLU A 138 2.07 11.51 24.63
CA GLU A 138 0.68 11.80 24.29
C GLU A 138 0.52 13.23 23.75
N GLY A 139 -0.15 13.38 22.60
CA GLY A 139 -0.29 14.65 21.90
C GLY A 139 -0.08 14.53 20.40
N ASN A 140 -0.53 15.53 19.62
CA ASN A 140 -0.47 15.53 18.15
C ASN A 140 -1.04 14.25 17.51
N GLY A 141 -2.01 13.62 18.18
CA GLY A 141 -2.64 12.37 17.77
C GLY A 141 -2.00 11.10 18.34
N TYR A 142 -0.77 11.13 18.87
CA TYR A 142 -0.15 9.99 19.54
C TYR A 142 -0.77 9.74 20.91
N THR A 143 -0.91 8.47 21.27
CA THR A 143 -1.55 8.06 22.53
C THR A 143 -0.55 7.74 23.65
N GLY A 144 0.74 7.61 23.35
CA GLY A 144 1.75 7.15 24.32
C GLY A 144 1.66 5.66 24.67
N LEU A 145 0.84 4.88 23.96
CA LEU A 145 0.57 3.46 24.27
C LEU A 145 1.37 2.46 23.42
N ALA A 146 2.34 2.89 22.61
CA ALA A 146 3.11 1.99 21.75
C ALA A 146 3.84 0.87 22.54
N ASN A 147 4.30 1.17 23.75
CA ASN A 147 4.95 0.20 24.62
C ASN A 147 4.02 -0.88 25.21
N THR A 148 2.70 -0.68 25.16
CA THR A 148 1.72 -1.64 25.68
C THR A 148 1.27 -2.67 24.63
N VAL A 149 1.72 -2.54 23.37
CA VAL A 149 1.40 -3.48 22.30
C VAL A 149 1.97 -4.86 22.61
N LYS A 150 1.11 -5.88 22.50
CA LYS A 150 1.47 -7.29 22.72
C LYS A 150 1.49 -8.06 21.41
N ALA A 151 2.14 -9.22 21.41
CA ALA A 151 2.13 -10.12 20.26
C ALA A 151 0.72 -10.63 20.01
N GLU A 152 0.33 -10.74 18.74
CA GLU A 152 -0.94 -11.33 18.33
C GLU A 152 -0.68 -12.74 17.81
N ALA A 153 -1.21 -13.77 18.47
CA ALA A 153 -0.97 -15.16 18.08
C ALA A 153 -1.93 -15.64 16.98
N SER A 154 -3.19 -15.20 17.03
CA SER A 154 -4.30 -15.70 16.21
C SER A 154 -4.26 -15.31 14.74
N TYR A 155 -3.68 -14.15 14.42
CA TYR A 155 -3.65 -13.62 13.05
C TYR A 155 -2.38 -14.04 12.27
N ASN A 156 -1.45 -14.73 12.93
CA ASN A 156 -0.16 -15.09 12.36
C ASN A 156 -0.28 -16.10 11.22
N GLU A 157 -1.18 -17.09 11.28
CA GLU A 157 -1.23 -18.12 10.23
C GLU A 157 -1.73 -17.56 8.89
N ALA A 158 -2.80 -16.75 8.91
CA ALA A 158 -3.36 -16.14 7.70
C ALA A 158 -2.38 -15.15 7.07
N ILE A 159 -1.73 -14.31 7.89
CA ILE A 159 -0.70 -13.38 7.40
C ILE A 159 0.58 -14.08 6.99
N GLN A 160 1.00 -15.17 7.65
CA GLN A 160 2.15 -15.97 7.19
C GLN A 160 1.87 -16.58 5.83
N ARG A 161 0.66 -17.12 5.61
CA ARG A 161 0.24 -17.56 4.28
C ARG A 161 0.28 -16.40 3.29
N LEU A 162 -0.23 -15.23 3.67
CA LEU A 162 -0.19 -14.04 2.84
C LEU A 162 1.24 -13.62 2.44
N LEU A 163 2.15 -13.60 3.40
CA LEU A 163 3.53 -13.19 3.19
C LEU A 163 4.31 -14.25 2.40
N SER A 164 3.96 -15.53 2.53
CA SER A 164 4.48 -16.59 1.65
C SER A 164 4.03 -16.41 0.20
N ILE A 165 2.87 -15.77 -0.03
CA ILE A 165 2.42 -15.36 -1.35
C ILE A 165 3.16 -14.08 -1.78
N ARG A 166 3.36 -13.11 -0.87
CA ARG A 166 4.14 -11.89 -1.15
C ARG A 166 5.58 -12.21 -1.57
N SER A 167 6.21 -13.23 -0.99
CA SER A 167 7.56 -13.69 -1.39
C SER A 167 7.60 -14.36 -2.77
N LEU A 168 6.46 -14.56 -3.44
CA LEU A 168 6.44 -14.92 -4.87
C LEU A 168 6.74 -13.72 -5.78
N GLY A 169 6.59 -12.48 -5.27
CA GLY A 169 6.87 -11.24 -6.01
C GLY A 169 8.31 -10.75 -5.90
N GLU A 170 9.08 -11.18 -4.89
CA GLU A 170 10.53 -10.97 -4.85
C GLU A 170 11.20 -12.12 -5.62
N PHE A 171 11.25 -11.97 -6.95
CA PHE A 171 11.90 -12.85 -7.92
C PHE A 171 13.43 -12.87 -7.79
N HIS A 172 13.97 -13.09 -6.59
CA HIS A 172 15.36 -13.51 -6.40
C HIS A 172 15.42 -15.05 -6.27
N SER A 173 16.07 -15.67 -7.25
CA SER A 173 16.21 -17.11 -7.47
C SER A 173 16.98 -17.91 -6.41
N ASP A 174 17.27 -17.35 -5.23
CA ASP A 174 18.17 -17.98 -4.24
C ASP A 174 17.46 -18.65 -3.05
N TRP A 175 16.14 -18.54 -2.92
CA TRP A 175 15.42 -19.17 -1.79
C TRP A 175 14.88 -20.56 -2.14
N THR A 176 15.83 -21.48 -2.22
CA THR A 176 15.58 -22.93 -2.24
C THR A 176 14.94 -23.35 -0.90
N TYR A 177 13.74 -23.93 -0.98
CA TYR A 177 13.16 -24.92 -0.05
C TYR A 177 13.69 -24.92 1.40
N GLY A 178 13.10 -24.06 2.22
CA GLY A 178 13.08 -24.21 3.67
C GLY A 178 11.88 -23.43 4.19
N TYR A 179 10.83 -24.15 4.58
CA TYR A 179 9.91 -23.67 5.61
C TYR A 179 10.75 -23.54 6.89
N ASP A 180 11.58 -22.50 6.94
CA ASP A 180 12.11 -22.04 8.21
C ASP A 180 10.88 -21.53 8.95
N ASP A 181 10.60 -22.12 10.11
CA ASP A 181 9.61 -21.68 11.09
C ASP A 181 10.00 -20.28 11.62
N ARG A 182 10.12 -19.32 10.71
CA ARG A 182 10.19 -17.89 10.95
C ARG A 182 8.80 -17.44 11.37
N VAL A 183 8.29 -18.06 12.43
CA VAL A 183 7.25 -17.51 13.28
C VAL A 183 7.72 -16.11 13.61
N PHE A 184 6.96 -15.11 13.18
CA PHE A 184 7.18 -13.71 13.48
C PHE A 184 7.23 -13.50 15.00
N LYS A 185 8.41 -13.69 15.61
CA LYS A 185 8.64 -13.40 17.03
C LYS A 185 8.72 -11.90 17.21
N ASN A 186 7.98 -11.36 18.17
CA ASN A 186 7.94 -9.92 18.49
C ASN A 186 7.32 -9.03 17.39
N TYR A 187 6.24 -9.51 16.78
CA TYR A 187 5.43 -8.73 15.83
C TYR A 187 4.03 -8.48 16.39
N ALA A 188 3.43 -7.39 15.93
CA ALA A 188 2.00 -7.13 16.04
C ALA A 188 1.44 -6.76 14.67
N ILE A 189 0.13 -6.91 14.53
CA ILE A 189 -0.57 -6.51 13.33
C ILE A 189 -0.95 -5.04 13.47
N LEU A 190 -0.29 -4.19 12.69
CA LEU A 190 -0.61 -2.78 12.54
C LEU A 190 -1.80 -2.65 11.59
N LYS A 191 -2.79 -1.86 11.98
CA LYS A 191 -3.96 -1.54 11.17
C LYS A 191 -4.03 -0.03 11.00
N GLU A 192 -3.90 0.42 9.77
CA GLU A 192 -4.08 1.81 9.36
C GLU A 192 -5.50 1.95 8.80
N TRP A 193 -6.36 2.68 9.49
CA TRP A 193 -7.76 2.86 9.14
C TRP A 193 -8.04 4.30 8.74
N PHE A 194 -8.61 4.48 7.56
CA PHE A 194 -9.03 5.76 7.01
C PHE A 194 -10.55 5.74 6.87
N ALA A 195 -11.21 6.84 7.24
CA ALA A 195 -12.63 7.06 7.00
C ALA A 195 -12.88 8.31 6.17
N LYS A 196 -13.88 8.19 5.29
CA LYS A 196 -14.39 9.24 4.44
C LYS A 196 -14.87 10.44 5.27
N PRO A 197 -14.76 11.67 4.73
CA PRO A 197 -15.34 12.85 5.35
C PRO A 197 -16.80 12.68 5.80
N THR A 198 -17.11 13.17 7.00
CA THR A 198 -18.45 13.19 7.59
C THR A 198 -18.75 14.56 8.22
N VAL A 199 -19.97 14.79 8.68
CA VAL A 199 -20.33 16.03 9.41
C VAL A 199 -19.45 16.23 10.65
N LYS A 200 -19.10 15.15 11.36
CA LYS A 200 -18.24 15.21 12.55
C LYS A 200 -16.76 15.35 12.20
N TYR A 201 -16.33 14.78 11.08
CA TYR A 201 -14.94 14.78 10.62
C TYR A 201 -14.89 15.24 9.15
N PRO A 202 -14.99 16.56 8.88
CA PRO A 202 -15.16 17.08 7.52
C PRO A 202 -13.95 16.87 6.61
N LYS A 203 -12.79 16.49 7.16
CA LYS A 203 -11.57 16.17 6.42
C LYS A 203 -11.20 14.68 6.49
N GLY A 204 -12.19 13.84 6.81
CA GLY A 204 -11.98 12.42 7.07
C GLY A 204 -11.33 12.16 8.43
N ARG A 205 -11.07 10.89 8.72
CA ARG A 205 -10.45 10.47 9.99
C ARG A 205 -9.40 9.41 9.73
N TYR A 206 -8.30 9.48 10.48
CA TYR A 206 -7.22 8.50 10.41
C TYR A 206 -6.92 7.92 11.79
N VAL A 207 -6.86 6.60 11.88
CA VAL A 207 -6.59 5.87 13.13
C VAL A 207 -5.60 4.76 12.86
N VAL A 208 -4.59 4.64 13.72
CA VAL A 208 -3.67 3.52 13.71
C VAL A 208 -3.85 2.71 14.98
N THR A 209 -4.02 1.40 14.82
CA THR A 209 -4.10 0.47 15.95
C THR A 209 -3.12 -0.69 15.77
N ALA A 210 -2.68 -1.27 16.87
CA ALA A 210 -1.97 -2.54 16.87
C ALA A 210 -2.49 -3.44 17.98
N ASN A 211 -3.00 -4.62 17.61
CA ASN A 211 -3.55 -5.61 18.56
C ASN A 211 -4.53 -5.01 19.59
N GLY A 212 -5.49 -4.20 19.13
CA GLY A 212 -6.50 -3.55 19.97
C GLY A 212 -6.03 -2.31 20.74
N VAL A 213 -4.74 -1.96 20.68
CA VAL A 213 -4.20 -0.71 21.24
C VAL A 213 -4.26 0.37 20.18
N VAL A 214 -4.90 1.50 20.48
CA VAL A 214 -4.89 2.68 19.62
C VAL A 214 -3.55 3.40 19.80
N LEU A 215 -2.79 3.53 18.73
CA LEU A 215 -1.45 4.13 18.72
C LEU A 215 -1.49 5.59 18.29
N TYR A 216 -2.37 5.89 17.33
CA TYR A 216 -2.48 7.21 16.73
C TYR A 216 -3.92 7.50 16.32
N THR A 217 -4.38 8.72 16.55
CA THR A 217 -5.67 9.23 16.06
C THR A 217 -5.53 10.65 15.55
N ALA A 218 -5.93 10.89 14.32
CA ALA A 218 -6.09 12.22 13.76
C ALA A 218 -7.54 12.48 13.36
N ASN A 219 -8.03 13.67 13.66
CA ASN A 219 -9.36 14.14 13.26
C ASN A 219 -9.40 14.65 11.80
N GLU A 220 -8.28 14.55 11.09
CA GLU A 220 -8.11 14.88 9.68
C GLU A 220 -7.28 13.75 9.04
N SER A 221 -7.64 13.34 7.83
CA SER A 221 -6.81 12.39 7.08
C SER A 221 -5.53 13.07 6.59
N PRO A 222 -4.34 12.44 6.70
CA PRO A 222 -3.10 13.01 6.17
C PRO A 222 -3.12 13.16 4.64
N SER A 223 -4.01 12.43 3.96
CA SER A 223 -4.18 12.46 2.50
C SER A 223 -5.36 13.33 2.06
N PHE A 224 -5.92 14.15 2.96
CA PHE A 224 -7.08 14.96 2.62
C PHE A 224 -6.74 16.05 1.61
N ASP A 225 -7.40 16.01 0.45
CA ASP A 225 -7.39 17.06 -0.57
C ASP A 225 -8.86 17.34 -0.96
N ALA A 226 -9.32 18.55 -0.60
CA ALA A 226 -10.70 18.96 -0.82
C ALA A 226 -11.07 19.02 -2.31
N ASP A 227 -10.12 19.42 -3.16
CA ASP A 227 -10.35 19.61 -4.58
C ASP A 227 -10.41 18.27 -5.31
N LYS A 228 -9.62 17.31 -4.85
CA LYS A 228 -9.51 15.98 -5.46
C LYS A 228 -10.44 14.93 -4.86
N ARG A 229 -11.23 15.29 -3.83
CA ARG A 229 -12.03 14.35 -3.02
C ARG A 229 -11.18 13.19 -2.46
N LEU A 230 -9.88 13.42 -2.30
CA LEU A 230 -8.95 12.43 -1.80
C LEU A 230 -9.00 12.47 -0.26
N TRP A 231 -9.13 11.31 0.36
CA TRP A 231 -9.17 11.19 1.82
C TRP A 231 -8.41 9.96 2.34
N HIS A 232 -7.81 9.19 1.45
CA HIS A 232 -6.92 8.07 1.76
C HIS A 232 -5.77 8.02 0.75
N PRO A 233 -4.62 7.40 1.10
CA PRO A 233 -3.44 7.37 0.23
C PRO A 233 -3.49 6.31 -0.88
N TYR A 234 -4.54 5.47 -0.92
CA TYR A 234 -4.60 4.34 -1.84
C TYR A 234 -5.12 4.70 -3.22
N THR A 235 -4.44 4.20 -4.25
CA THR A 235 -4.92 4.12 -5.63
C THR A 235 -5.25 2.66 -5.95
N HIS A 236 -6.46 2.40 -6.43
CA HIS A 236 -6.94 1.06 -6.76
C HIS A 236 -6.89 0.83 -8.29
N MET A 237 -6.27 -0.27 -8.70
CA MET A 237 -6.24 -0.75 -10.07
C MET A 237 -7.06 -2.04 -10.17
N ARG A 238 -8.11 -2.02 -10.99
CA ARG A 238 -8.94 -3.20 -11.29
C ARG A 238 -8.57 -3.77 -12.65
N TYR A 239 -8.29 -5.06 -12.72
CA TYR A 239 -8.09 -5.77 -13.98
C TYR A 239 -9.42 -6.19 -14.61
N LEU A 240 -10.38 -6.61 -13.78
CA LEU A 240 -11.74 -6.96 -14.19
C LEU A 240 -12.74 -6.14 -13.38
N ASN A 241 -13.69 -5.52 -14.07
CA ASN A 241 -14.77 -4.78 -13.42
C ASN A 241 -16.06 -5.60 -13.49
N VAL A 242 -16.51 -6.10 -12.34
CA VAL A 242 -17.78 -6.81 -12.21
C VAL A 242 -18.76 -5.89 -11.47
N PRO A 243 -19.91 -5.54 -12.08
CA PRO A 243 -20.89 -4.68 -11.44
C PRO A 243 -21.34 -5.21 -10.09
N ALA A 244 -21.50 -4.32 -9.11
CA ALA A 244 -21.91 -4.64 -7.74
C ALA A 244 -20.94 -5.51 -6.92
N ASN A 245 -19.72 -5.79 -7.42
CA ASN A 245 -18.67 -6.45 -6.66
C ASN A 245 -17.42 -5.56 -6.63
N TYR A 246 -17.05 -5.08 -5.44
CA TYR A 246 -15.86 -4.24 -5.28
C TYR A 246 -14.58 -4.93 -5.75
N TRP A 247 -14.47 -6.24 -5.49
CA TRP A 247 -13.26 -7.02 -5.74
C TRP A 247 -13.23 -7.71 -7.11
N GLY A 248 -14.20 -7.46 -7.98
CA GLY A 248 -14.37 -8.21 -9.25
C GLY A 248 -15.02 -9.56 -9.03
#